data_AF-A0A0Q9LD60-F1
#
_entry.id   AF-A0A0Q9LD60-F1
#
_cell.length_a   1.000
_cell.length_b   1.000
_cell.length_c   1.000
_cell.angle_alpha   90.00
_cell.angle_beta   90.00
_cell.angle_gamma   90.00
#
_symmetry.space_group_name_H-M   'P 1'
#
loop_
_entity.id
_entity.type
_entity.pdbx_description
1 polymer ?
#
loop_
_entity_poly.entity_id
_entity_poly.type
_entity_poly.pdbx_seq_one_letter_code
_entity_poly.pdbx_strand_id
1 'polypeptide(L)'
;MLSSNVKRMKPWIKWTLSSLLGLLVLVLCGIGYLYYQVKSISLEDIKDRQVSSAVEQVTDSTEKEAPKALEGAVGKANEFTNKEIETQDALDVAAILLNSGLSFKEIYWLQGSASEDISIEEKQRIREVLLEKLSKEEIEALRSITTQYGKGLIILDPNYPIEAVGVKDEKERLRILNEAKEKQVNTDQSIDQLDQTVAEPNTSDSKSSLKPLTEEQKVVKEQIQKTYNSKLGALKADCVSKSTILLSELVSDIKHRQANGEKVSIDLLQNTYLPRIVSSEGHCDREFSDMLESAKERYKAEGLNINELDAWQSEYNEAKEQTQSKAILQISNLLTEK
;
A
#
# COMPACT_ATOMS: atom_id res chain seq x y z
N MET A 1 30.48 5.07 32.72
CA MET A 1 29.92 5.28 34.09
C MET A 1 28.39 5.13 34.05
N LEU A 2 27.89 3.92 33.78
CA LEU A 2 26.46 3.62 33.86
C LEU A 2 26.18 2.99 35.22
N SER A 3 25.70 3.86 36.13
CA SER A 3 24.79 3.60 37.25
C SER A 3 24.91 2.26 37.99
N SER A 4 25.57 2.29 39.15
CA SER A 4 25.59 1.23 40.17
C SER A 4 24.32 1.13 41.02
N ASN A 5 23.19 1.74 40.60
CA ASN A 5 21.98 1.87 41.44
C ASN A 5 21.03 0.66 41.45
N VAL A 6 21.33 -0.43 40.74
CA VAL A 6 20.43 -1.60 40.66
C VAL A 6 20.46 -2.47 41.94
N LYS A 7 21.43 -2.26 42.85
CA LYS A 7 21.65 -3.13 44.02
C LYS A 7 20.61 -3.02 45.14
N ARG A 8 19.61 -2.12 45.07
CA ARG A 8 18.57 -1.96 46.11
C ARG A 8 17.13 -2.22 45.64
N MET A 9 16.90 -2.91 44.53
CA MET A 9 15.53 -3.33 44.17
C MET A 9 15.02 -4.42 45.12
N LYS A 10 13.86 -4.16 45.74
CA LYS A 10 13.16 -5.12 46.61
C LYS A 10 12.86 -6.42 45.84
N PRO A 11 12.94 -7.59 46.49
CA PRO A 11 12.77 -8.88 45.81
C PRO A 11 11.43 -9.06 45.10
N TRP A 12 10.33 -8.43 45.57
CA TRP A 12 9.07 -8.45 44.83
C TRP A 12 9.22 -7.81 43.44
N ILE A 13 9.95 -6.68 43.36
CA ILE A 13 10.05 -5.90 42.11
C ILE A 13 10.75 -6.74 41.03
N LYS A 14 11.70 -7.60 41.43
CA LYS A 14 12.36 -8.54 40.52
C LYS A 14 11.40 -9.60 39.98
N TRP A 15 10.49 -10.10 40.81
CA TRP A 15 9.46 -11.06 40.37
C TRP A 15 8.44 -10.43 39.42
N THR A 16 7.99 -9.21 39.71
CA THR A 16 7.05 -8.50 38.83
C THR A 16 7.70 -8.14 37.49
N LEU A 17 8.98 -7.72 37.49
CA LEU A 17 9.70 -7.41 36.26
C LEU A 17 9.91 -8.66 35.39
N SER A 18 10.29 -9.78 36.02
CA SER A 18 10.47 -11.07 35.34
C SER A 18 9.15 -11.59 34.72
N SER A 19 8.03 -11.44 35.45
CA SER A 19 6.71 -11.81 34.93
C SER A 19 6.27 -10.91 33.77
N LEU A 20 6.59 -9.62 33.82
CA LEU A 20 6.20 -8.67 32.79
C LEU A 20 7.00 -8.89 31.50
N LEU A 21 8.31 -9.14 31.62
CA LEU A 21 9.19 -9.51 30.51
C LEU A 21 8.72 -10.81 29.83
N GLY A 22 8.31 -11.81 30.62
CA GLY A 22 7.74 -13.05 30.09
C GLY A 22 6.45 -12.82 29.30
N LEU A 23 5.54 -11.98 29.82
CA LEU A 23 4.28 -11.65 29.15
C LEU A 23 4.51 -10.87 27.84
N LEU A 24 5.50 -9.99 27.84
CA LEU A 24 5.90 -9.23 26.67
C LEU A 24 6.48 -10.11 25.55
N VAL A 25 7.40 -11.02 25.90
CA VAL A 25 7.94 -11.98 24.92
C VAL A 25 6.80 -12.79 24.31
N LEU A 26 5.80 -13.19 25.11
CA LEU A 26 4.59 -13.84 24.60
C LEU A 26 3.79 -12.96 23.63
N VAL A 27 3.67 -11.65 23.88
CA VAL A 27 2.98 -10.72 22.96
C VAL A 27 3.77 -10.55 21.65
N LEU A 28 5.09 -10.37 21.70
CA LEU A 28 5.92 -10.30 20.50
C LEU A 28 5.89 -11.60 19.70
N CYS A 29 5.98 -12.75 20.38
CA CYS A 29 5.79 -14.04 19.75
C CYS A 29 4.39 -14.14 19.15
N GLY A 30 3.36 -13.57 19.80
CA GLY A 30 2.00 -13.49 19.27
C GLY A 30 1.90 -12.64 18.00
N ILE A 31 2.47 -11.43 17.98
CA ILE A 31 2.47 -10.54 16.81
C ILE A 31 3.29 -11.16 15.67
N GLY A 32 4.49 -11.67 15.97
CA GLY A 32 5.33 -12.37 15.01
C GLY A 32 4.65 -13.63 14.46
N TYR A 33 3.92 -14.36 15.31
CA TYR A 33 3.12 -15.51 14.91
C TYR A 33 1.93 -15.11 14.04
N LEU A 34 1.24 -14.00 14.34
CA LEU A 34 0.15 -13.47 13.51
C LEU A 34 0.68 -13.01 12.14
N TYR A 35 1.79 -12.27 12.13
CA TYR A 35 2.45 -11.86 10.89
C TYR A 35 2.92 -13.06 10.08
N TYR A 36 3.52 -14.05 10.75
CA TYR A 36 3.91 -15.31 10.13
C TYR A 36 2.70 -16.06 9.58
N GLN A 37 1.60 -16.18 10.33
CA GLN A 37 0.37 -16.82 9.87
C GLN A 37 -0.14 -16.16 8.60
N VAL A 38 -0.32 -14.83 8.60
CA VAL A 38 -0.82 -14.08 7.44
C VAL A 38 0.10 -14.25 6.23
N LYS A 39 1.43 -14.20 6.42
CA LYS A 39 2.40 -14.37 5.33
C LYS A 39 2.56 -15.83 4.88
N SER A 40 2.30 -16.79 5.77
CA SER A 40 2.39 -18.22 5.48
C SER A 40 1.18 -18.76 4.74
N ILE A 41 0.06 -18.02 4.73
CA ILE A 41 -1.08 -18.33 3.88
C ILE A 41 -0.64 -18.15 2.43
N SER A 42 -0.39 -19.28 1.77
CA SER A 42 -0.04 -19.33 0.36
C SER A 42 -1.29 -19.09 -0.49
N LEU A 43 -1.11 -18.64 -1.73
CA LEU A 43 -2.20 -18.52 -2.69
C LEU A 43 -2.86 -19.88 -2.97
N GLU A 44 -2.07 -20.95 -2.91
CA GLU A 44 -2.52 -22.34 -3.03
C GLU A 44 -3.50 -22.70 -1.91
N ASP A 45 -3.17 -22.39 -0.66
CA ASP A 45 -4.04 -22.67 0.49
C ASP A 45 -5.37 -21.90 0.40
N ILE A 46 -5.35 -20.66 -0.08
CA ILE A 46 -6.57 -19.86 -0.32
C ILE A 46 -7.43 -20.52 -1.40
N LYS A 47 -6.82 -20.92 -2.52
CA LYS A 47 -7.54 -21.59 -3.62
C LYS A 47 -8.16 -22.91 -3.17
N ASP A 48 -7.40 -23.72 -2.44
CA ASP A 48 -7.88 -25.02 -1.93
C ASP A 48 -9.05 -24.84 -0.94
N ARG A 49 -9.00 -23.82 -0.07
CA ARG A 49 -10.11 -23.47 0.82
C ARG A 49 -11.35 -23.01 0.06
N GLN A 50 -11.19 -22.18 -0.98
CA GLN A 50 -12.31 -21.71 -1.80
C GLN A 50 -12.99 -22.87 -2.54
N VAL A 51 -12.19 -23.80 -3.09
CA VAL A 51 -12.71 -25.02 -3.72
C VAL A 51 -13.44 -25.90 -2.71
N SER A 52 -12.92 -26.05 -1.49
CA SER A 52 -13.53 -26.86 -0.43
C SER A 52 -14.82 -26.23 0.12
N SER A 53 -14.83 -24.91 0.29
CA SER A 53 -16.01 -24.16 0.80
C SER A 53 -17.18 -24.18 -0.18
N ALA A 54 -16.91 -24.29 -1.49
CA ALA A 54 -17.94 -24.51 -2.50
C ALA A 54 -18.62 -25.90 -2.38
N VAL A 55 -17.98 -26.86 -1.70
CA VAL A 55 -18.48 -28.24 -1.54
C VAL A 55 -19.17 -28.46 -0.18
N GLU A 56 -18.74 -27.78 0.88
CA GLU A 56 -19.26 -27.95 2.26
C GLU A 56 -20.14 -26.77 2.73
N GLN A 57 -21.26 -26.50 2.05
CA GLN A 57 -22.04 -25.29 2.33
C GLN A 57 -23.05 -25.37 3.50
N VAL A 58 -22.97 -26.31 4.46
CA VAL A 58 -24.09 -26.53 5.43
C VAL A 58 -23.74 -26.80 6.90
N THR A 59 -22.49 -26.98 7.34
CA THR A 59 -22.24 -27.39 8.74
C THR A 59 -21.47 -26.37 9.59
N ASP A 60 -22.25 -25.64 10.39
CA ASP A 60 -21.90 -25.03 11.69
C ASP A 60 -20.59 -24.22 11.72
N SER A 61 -20.62 -23.05 11.10
CA SER A 61 -19.53 -22.07 11.16
C SER A 61 -19.43 -21.49 12.58
N THR A 62 -18.54 -22.03 13.40
CA THR A 62 -18.18 -21.40 14.67
C THR A 62 -17.65 -20.00 14.37
N GLU A 63 -18.46 -18.99 14.71
CA GLU A 63 -18.25 -17.57 14.43
C GLU A 63 -16.90 -17.11 14.99
N LYS A 64 -15.88 -17.05 14.13
CA LYS A 64 -14.58 -16.45 14.47
C LYS A 64 -14.70 -14.97 14.21
N GLU A 65 -14.76 -14.18 15.28
CA GLU A 65 -14.73 -12.72 15.20
C GLU A 65 -13.50 -12.25 14.41
N ALA A 66 -13.70 -11.30 13.49
CA ALA A 66 -12.61 -10.68 12.77
C ALA A 66 -11.64 -10.00 13.74
N PRO A 67 -10.32 -9.99 13.45
CA PRO A 67 -9.40 -9.17 14.22
C PRO A 67 -9.90 -7.73 14.20
N LYS A 68 -9.90 -7.05 15.36
CA LYS A 68 -10.34 -5.65 15.48
C LYS A 68 -9.68 -4.68 14.49
N ALA A 69 -8.50 -5.04 13.97
CA ALA A 69 -7.80 -4.28 12.93
C ALA A 69 -8.55 -4.26 11.58
N LEU A 70 -9.33 -5.30 11.27
CA LEU A 70 -10.10 -5.43 10.03
C LEU A 70 -11.57 -5.03 10.19
N GLU A 71 -12.09 -4.92 11.42
CA GLU A 71 -13.49 -4.64 11.71
C GLU A 71 -14.02 -3.39 10.96
N GLY A 72 -13.23 -2.31 10.91
CA GLY A 72 -13.61 -1.11 10.17
C GLY A 72 -13.63 -1.29 8.64
N ALA A 73 -12.70 -2.09 8.08
CA ALA A 73 -12.65 -2.36 6.65
C ALA A 73 -13.77 -3.33 6.23
N VAL A 74 -14.02 -4.38 7.03
CA VAL A 74 -15.11 -5.34 6.84
C VAL A 74 -16.47 -4.65 6.99
N GLY A 75 -16.64 -3.82 8.02
CA GLY A 75 -17.86 -3.04 8.22
C GLY A 75 -18.18 -2.16 7.01
N LYS A 76 -17.19 -1.42 6.49
CA LYS A 76 -17.36 -0.61 5.28
C LYS A 76 -17.64 -1.47 4.04
N ALA A 77 -16.97 -2.61 3.89
CA ALA A 77 -17.19 -3.50 2.75
C ALA A 77 -18.60 -4.13 2.77
N ASN A 78 -19.13 -4.44 3.95
CA ASN A 78 -20.51 -4.91 4.16
C ASN A 78 -21.57 -3.88 3.70
N GLU A 79 -21.26 -2.58 3.69
CA GLU A 79 -22.18 -1.56 3.16
C GLU A 79 -22.37 -1.67 1.64
N PHE A 80 -21.41 -2.27 0.93
CA PHE A 80 -21.45 -2.41 -0.52
C PHE A 80 -21.96 -3.77 -0.99
N THR A 81 -22.11 -4.74 -0.11
CA THR A 81 -22.50 -6.12 -0.44
C THR A 81 -23.89 -6.43 0.13
N ASN A 82 -24.61 -7.34 -0.52
CA ASN A 82 -25.91 -7.82 -0.02
C ASN A 82 -25.77 -8.99 0.97
N LYS A 83 -24.53 -9.38 1.28
CA LYS A 83 -24.16 -10.51 2.11
C LYS A 83 -23.04 -10.06 3.04
N GLU A 84 -23.12 -10.49 4.29
CA GLU A 84 -22.07 -10.28 5.28
C GLU A 84 -20.79 -11.00 4.82
N ILE A 85 -19.67 -10.28 4.87
CA ILE A 85 -18.36 -10.79 4.49
C ILE A 85 -17.84 -11.67 5.61
N GLU A 86 -17.51 -12.91 5.27
CA GLU A 86 -16.93 -13.86 6.20
C GLU A 86 -15.55 -13.37 6.66
N THR A 87 -15.27 -13.48 7.97
CA THR A 87 -13.98 -13.11 8.56
C THR A 87 -12.80 -13.76 7.83
N GLN A 88 -12.96 -15.03 7.41
CA GLN A 88 -11.91 -15.77 6.74
C GLN A 88 -11.59 -15.18 5.36
N ASP A 89 -12.61 -14.77 4.60
CA ASP A 89 -12.42 -14.11 3.31
C ASP A 89 -11.78 -12.73 3.45
N ALA A 90 -12.16 -11.97 4.48
CA ALA A 90 -11.53 -10.70 4.77
C ALA A 90 -10.03 -10.86 5.09
N LEU A 91 -9.67 -11.93 5.81
CA LEU A 91 -8.29 -12.30 6.09
C LEU A 91 -7.54 -12.73 4.82
N ASP A 92 -8.17 -13.55 3.97
CA ASP A 92 -7.57 -14.01 2.72
C ASP A 92 -7.33 -12.83 1.76
N VAL A 93 -8.28 -11.89 1.65
CA VAL A 93 -8.09 -10.63 0.88
C VAL A 93 -6.94 -9.80 1.45
N ALA A 94 -6.88 -9.62 2.77
CA ALA A 94 -5.80 -8.87 3.39
C ALA A 94 -4.44 -9.54 3.17
N ALA A 95 -4.37 -10.87 3.26
CA ALA A 95 -3.16 -11.64 2.99
C ALA A 95 -2.70 -11.49 1.54
N ILE A 96 -3.62 -11.57 0.57
CA ILE A 96 -3.31 -11.33 -0.84
C ILE A 96 -2.73 -9.93 -1.01
N LEU A 97 -3.45 -8.88 -0.59
CA LEU A 97 -3.00 -7.49 -0.78
C LEU A 97 -1.62 -7.22 -0.16
N LEU A 98 -1.35 -7.77 1.04
CA LEU A 98 -0.06 -7.61 1.70
C LEU A 98 1.07 -8.40 1.00
N ASN A 99 0.77 -9.58 0.46
CA ASN A 99 1.77 -10.42 -0.23
C ASN A 99 2.10 -9.88 -1.63
N SER A 100 1.16 -9.21 -2.29
CA SER A 100 1.34 -8.58 -3.60
C SER A 100 2.23 -7.32 -3.57
N GLY A 101 2.78 -6.98 -2.41
CA GLY A 101 3.66 -5.83 -2.26
C GLY A 101 2.94 -4.48 -2.26
N LEU A 102 1.61 -4.45 -2.07
CA LEU A 102 0.95 -3.20 -1.73
C LEU A 102 1.42 -2.75 -0.35
N SER A 103 1.83 -1.49 -0.27
CA SER A 103 2.10 -0.82 0.99
C SER A 103 0.80 -0.61 1.77
N PHE A 104 0.91 -0.54 3.11
CA PHE A 104 -0.23 -0.18 3.95
C PHE A 104 -0.87 1.16 3.55
N LYS A 105 -0.08 2.11 3.01
CA LYS A 105 -0.59 3.38 2.49
C LYS A 105 -1.48 3.17 1.27
N GLU A 106 -1.04 2.35 0.31
CA GLU A 106 -1.84 2.03 -0.88
C GLU A 106 -3.12 1.30 -0.48
N ILE A 107 -3.05 0.33 0.44
CA ILE A 107 -4.23 -0.35 0.98
C ILE A 107 -5.20 0.67 1.62
N TYR A 108 -4.69 1.59 2.44
CA TYR A 108 -5.52 2.61 3.09
C TYR A 108 -6.11 3.61 2.08
N TRP A 109 -5.34 4.02 1.08
CA TRP A 109 -5.83 4.87 -0.01
C TRP A 109 -6.90 4.16 -0.84
N LEU A 110 -6.73 2.88 -1.17
CA LEU A 110 -7.74 2.06 -1.85
C LEU A 110 -9.02 1.96 -1.02
N GLN A 111 -8.91 1.70 0.29
CA GLN A 111 -10.04 1.65 1.20
C GLN A 111 -10.76 3.01 1.31
N GLY A 112 -10.00 4.11 1.34
CA GLY A 112 -10.53 5.47 1.34
C GLY A 112 -11.26 5.82 0.05
N SER A 113 -10.71 5.36 -1.09
CA SER A 113 -11.25 5.62 -2.43
C SER A 113 -12.42 4.70 -2.80
N ALA A 114 -12.69 3.64 -2.03
CA ALA A 114 -13.88 2.81 -2.17
C ALA A 114 -15.14 3.60 -1.79
N SER A 115 -15.66 4.37 -2.76
CA SER A 115 -16.93 5.10 -2.70
C SER A 115 -17.65 4.96 -4.05
N GLU A 116 -18.97 5.21 -4.07
CA GLU A 116 -19.77 5.05 -5.29
C GLU A 116 -19.45 6.11 -6.36
N ASP A 117 -19.00 7.30 -5.93
CA ASP A 117 -18.85 8.51 -6.75
C ASP A 117 -17.39 8.83 -7.11
N ILE A 118 -16.54 7.81 -7.32
CA ILE A 118 -15.16 8.03 -7.77
C ILE A 118 -15.11 8.46 -9.24
N SER A 119 -14.22 9.43 -9.53
CA SER A 119 -13.99 9.91 -10.90
C SER A 119 -13.37 8.83 -11.78
N ILE A 120 -13.46 9.01 -13.10
CA ILE A 120 -12.90 8.06 -14.07
C ILE A 120 -11.37 7.96 -13.92
N GLU A 121 -10.72 9.09 -13.67
CA GLU A 121 -9.27 9.18 -13.48
C GLU A 121 -8.83 8.41 -12.24
N GLU A 122 -9.57 8.54 -11.13
CA GLU A 122 -9.25 7.81 -9.90
C GLU A 122 -9.52 6.31 -10.05
N LYS A 123 -10.59 5.90 -10.76
CA LYS A 123 -10.82 4.49 -11.13
C LYS A 123 -9.65 3.94 -11.93
N GLN A 124 -9.16 4.70 -12.91
CA GLN A 124 -8.04 4.31 -13.75
C GLN A 124 -6.76 4.17 -12.92
N ARG A 125 -6.49 5.11 -12.01
CA ARG A 125 -5.35 5.04 -11.08
C ARG A 125 -5.42 3.82 -10.16
N ILE A 126 -6.60 3.52 -9.62
CA ILE A 126 -6.83 2.30 -8.80
C ILE A 126 -6.51 1.06 -9.61
N ARG A 127 -7.02 0.98 -10.85
CA ARG A 127 -6.73 -0.13 -11.76
C ARG A 127 -5.23 -0.28 -11.99
N GLU A 128 -4.53 0.80 -12.30
CA GLU A 128 -3.09 0.79 -12.58
C GLU A 128 -2.29 0.28 -11.38
N VAL A 129 -2.51 0.84 -10.19
CA VAL A 129 -1.82 0.40 -8.96
C VAL A 129 -2.09 -1.08 -8.71
N LEU A 130 -3.34 -1.53 -8.84
CA LEU A 130 -3.68 -2.93 -8.60
C LEU A 130 -3.10 -3.87 -9.65
N LEU A 131 -3.12 -3.52 -10.93
CA LEU A 131 -2.55 -4.35 -12.00
C LEU A 131 -1.02 -4.35 -12.00
N GLU A 132 -0.38 -3.30 -11.47
CA GLU A 132 1.07 -3.25 -11.30
C GLU A 132 1.54 -4.15 -10.16
N LYS A 133 0.80 -4.18 -9.05
CA LYS A 133 1.20 -4.92 -7.83
C LYS A 133 0.68 -6.35 -7.79
N LEU A 134 -0.53 -6.60 -8.28
CA LEU A 134 -1.14 -7.93 -8.23
C LEU A 134 -0.71 -8.77 -9.44
N SER A 135 -0.27 -9.99 -9.17
CA SER A 135 -0.14 -11.04 -10.19
C SER A 135 -1.51 -11.49 -10.70
N LYS A 136 -1.52 -12.19 -11.85
CA LYS A 136 -2.76 -12.70 -12.45
C LYS A 136 -3.46 -13.69 -11.51
N GLU A 137 -2.69 -14.50 -10.80
CA GLU A 137 -3.16 -15.50 -9.86
C GLU A 137 -3.83 -14.85 -8.63
N GLU A 138 -3.26 -13.76 -8.14
CA GLU A 138 -3.84 -12.96 -7.03
C GLU A 138 -5.11 -12.25 -7.45
N ILE A 139 -5.15 -11.68 -8.66
CA ILE A 139 -6.36 -11.07 -9.23
C ILE A 139 -7.48 -12.11 -9.31
N GLU A 140 -7.18 -13.32 -9.79
CA GLU A 140 -8.17 -14.39 -9.90
C GLU A 140 -8.66 -14.86 -8.53
N ALA A 141 -7.76 -14.99 -7.55
CA ALA A 141 -8.13 -15.33 -6.18
C ALA A 141 -9.05 -14.25 -5.57
N LEU A 142 -8.70 -12.96 -5.72
CA LEU A 142 -9.53 -11.85 -5.28
C LEU A 142 -10.91 -11.86 -5.96
N ARG A 143 -10.97 -12.13 -7.27
CA ARG A 143 -12.23 -12.25 -8.02
C ARG A 143 -13.09 -13.39 -7.50
N SER A 144 -12.50 -14.55 -7.23
CA SER A 144 -13.21 -15.69 -6.65
C SER A 144 -13.86 -15.31 -5.32
N ILE A 145 -13.06 -14.75 -4.40
CA ILE A 145 -13.53 -14.35 -3.06
C ILE A 145 -14.62 -13.28 -3.15
N THR A 146 -14.49 -12.30 -4.06
CA THR A 146 -15.44 -11.18 -4.13
C THR A 146 -16.72 -11.51 -4.89
N THR A 147 -16.68 -12.47 -5.83
CA THR A 147 -17.84 -12.83 -6.67
C THR A 147 -18.98 -13.45 -5.86
N GLN A 148 -18.68 -14.23 -4.82
CA GLN A 148 -19.68 -14.78 -3.90
C GLN A 148 -20.49 -13.68 -3.16
N TYR A 149 -19.90 -12.48 -3.02
CA TYR A 149 -20.53 -11.28 -2.47
C TYR A 149 -21.16 -10.36 -3.53
N GLY A 150 -21.23 -10.83 -4.78
CA GLY A 150 -21.79 -10.09 -5.91
C GLY A 150 -20.88 -9.01 -6.47
N LYS A 151 -19.56 -9.07 -6.19
CA LYS A 151 -18.57 -8.12 -6.68
C LYS A 151 -17.52 -8.87 -7.52
N GLY A 152 -17.52 -8.73 -8.84
CA GLY A 152 -16.56 -9.46 -9.70
C GLY A 152 -15.19 -8.79 -9.90
N LEU A 153 -14.87 -7.72 -9.15
CA LEU A 153 -13.68 -6.86 -9.36
C LEU A 153 -13.38 -6.56 -10.84
N ILE A 154 -14.42 -6.17 -11.57
CA ILE A 154 -14.36 -5.86 -13.01
C ILE A 154 -13.34 -4.74 -13.32
N ILE A 155 -13.05 -3.88 -12.33
CA ILE A 155 -11.99 -2.87 -12.43
C ILE A 155 -10.61 -3.45 -12.76
N LEU A 156 -10.35 -4.72 -12.40
CA LEU A 156 -9.10 -5.42 -12.67
C LEU A 156 -9.06 -6.10 -14.05
N ASP A 157 -10.10 -5.96 -14.87
CA ASP A 157 -10.05 -6.43 -16.26
C ASP A 157 -9.49 -5.32 -17.16
N PRO A 158 -8.30 -5.49 -17.76
CA PRO A 158 -7.71 -4.49 -18.66
C PRO A 158 -8.58 -4.20 -19.89
N ASN A 159 -9.40 -5.17 -20.31
CA ASN A 159 -10.25 -5.06 -21.51
C ASN A 159 -11.62 -4.46 -21.19
N TYR A 160 -11.94 -4.24 -19.92
CA TYR A 160 -13.22 -3.68 -19.54
C TYR A 160 -13.17 -2.14 -19.51
N PRO A 161 -14.09 -1.42 -20.19
CA PRO A 161 -14.10 0.04 -20.21
C PRO A 161 -14.21 0.62 -18.78
N ILE A 162 -13.30 1.52 -18.42
CA ILE A 162 -13.22 2.05 -17.05
C ILE A 162 -14.46 2.87 -16.69
N GLU A 163 -15.07 3.51 -17.68
CA GLU A 163 -16.28 4.33 -17.55
C GLU A 163 -17.50 3.49 -17.16
N ALA A 164 -17.51 2.21 -17.54
CA ALA A 164 -18.57 1.27 -17.19
C ALA A 164 -18.42 0.68 -15.77
N VAL A 165 -17.27 0.88 -15.11
CA VAL A 165 -17.03 0.38 -13.75
C VAL A 165 -17.84 1.21 -12.75
N GLY A 166 -18.65 0.53 -11.93
CA GLY A 166 -19.48 1.18 -10.90
C GLY A 166 -20.81 1.76 -11.40
N VAL A 167 -21.12 1.66 -12.69
CA VAL A 167 -22.41 2.10 -13.24
C VAL A 167 -23.52 1.14 -12.80
N LYS A 168 -24.42 1.64 -11.93
CA LYS A 168 -25.55 0.88 -11.37
C LYS A 168 -26.63 0.59 -12.41
N ASP A 169 -26.94 1.55 -13.27
CA ASP A 169 -27.95 1.40 -14.31
C ASP A 169 -27.47 0.48 -15.43
N GLU A 170 -28.17 -0.63 -15.63
CA GLU A 170 -27.78 -1.65 -16.61
C GLU A 170 -27.83 -1.14 -18.05
N LYS A 171 -28.80 -0.29 -18.38
CA LYS A 171 -28.96 0.26 -19.72
C LYS A 171 -27.83 1.20 -20.08
N GLU A 172 -27.44 2.08 -19.17
CA GLU A 172 -26.32 2.99 -19.34
C GLU A 172 -24.99 2.23 -19.41
N ARG A 173 -24.80 1.21 -18.55
CA ARG A 173 -23.63 0.32 -18.62
C ARG A 173 -23.52 -0.35 -19.98
N LEU A 174 -24.62 -0.88 -20.52
CA LEU A 174 -24.65 -1.49 -21.85
C LEU A 174 -24.37 -0.47 -22.97
N ARG A 175 -24.86 0.77 -22.84
CA ARG A 175 -24.56 1.86 -23.78
C ARG A 175 -23.06 2.12 -23.86
N ILE A 176 -22.40 2.28 -22.71
CA ILE A 176 -20.95 2.50 -22.62
C ILE A 176 -20.18 1.31 -23.20
N LEU A 177 -20.59 0.07 -22.88
CA LEU A 177 -19.94 -1.13 -23.41
C LEU A 177 -20.05 -1.23 -24.94
N ASN A 178 -21.21 -0.90 -25.52
CA ASN A 178 -21.38 -0.91 -26.97
C ASN A 178 -20.56 0.20 -27.64
N GLU A 179 -20.56 1.40 -27.06
CA GLU A 179 -19.75 2.53 -27.56
C GLU A 179 -18.24 2.18 -27.52
N ALA A 180 -17.77 1.53 -26.46
CA ALA A 180 -16.39 1.08 -26.35
C ALA A 180 -16.04 -0.03 -27.38
N LYS A 181 -16.95 -0.98 -27.62
CA LYS A 181 -16.78 -2.01 -28.65
C LYS A 181 -16.70 -1.41 -30.05
N GLU A 182 -17.56 -0.44 -30.38
CA GLU A 182 -17.51 0.27 -31.66
C GLU A 182 -16.19 1.02 -31.85
N LYS A 183 -15.67 1.65 -30.78
CA LYS A 183 -14.34 2.30 -30.81
C LYS A 183 -13.20 1.30 -31.02
N GLN A 184 -13.26 0.11 -30.42
CA GLN A 184 -12.26 -0.94 -30.62
C GLN A 184 -12.27 -1.48 -32.05
N VAL A 185 -13.45 -1.80 -32.61
CA VAL A 185 -13.58 -2.30 -34.00
C VAL A 185 -13.03 -1.28 -35.02
N ASN A 186 -13.28 0.01 -34.80
CA ASN A 186 -12.75 1.07 -35.67
C ASN A 186 -11.22 1.24 -35.54
N THR A 187 -10.65 0.91 -34.37
CA THR A 187 -9.19 0.96 -34.13
C THR A 187 -8.50 -0.22 -34.81
N ASP A 188 -9.05 -1.43 -34.70
CA ASP A 188 -8.48 -2.63 -35.32
C ASP A 188 -8.56 -2.59 -36.86
N GLN A 189 -9.63 -2.01 -37.43
CA GLN A 189 -9.74 -1.81 -38.88
C GLN A 189 -8.77 -0.77 -39.45
N SER A 190 -8.14 0.05 -38.60
CA SER A 190 -7.10 0.99 -39.02
C SER A 190 -5.69 0.37 -38.99
N ILE A 191 -5.54 -0.86 -38.47
CA ILE A 191 -4.25 -1.57 -38.38
C ILE A 191 -4.02 -2.48 -39.61
N ASP A 192 -5.07 -2.91 -40.31
CA ASP A 192 -4.99 -3.77 -41.50
C ASP A 192 -4.48 -3.07 -42.79
N GLN A 193 -4.15 -1.78 -42.73
CA GLN A 193 -3.46 -1.07 -43.82
C GLN A 193 -1.98 -0.79 -43.56
N LEU A 194 -1.41 -1.41 -42.52
CA LEU A 194 -0.03 -1.20 -42.14
C LEU A 194 0.69 -2.49 -41.68
N ASP A 195 0.52 -3.62 -42.39
CA ASP A 195 1.56 -4.65 -42.30
C ASP A 195 1.69 -5.59 -43.51
N GLN A 196 2.71 -5.31 -44.32
CA GLN A 196 3.52 -6.33 -45.00
C GLN A 196 4.98 -6.08 -44.59
N THR A 197 5.35 -6.38 -43.35
CA THR A 197 6.68 -6.84 -42.91
C THR A 197 6.54 -7.46 -41.51
N VAL A 198 6.10 -8.72 -41.48
CA VAL A 198 6.10 -9.57 -40.27
C VAL A 198 7.55 -9.85 -39.85
N ALA A 199 7.91 -9.39 -38.66
CA ALA A 199 9.00 -9.91 -37.85
C ALA A 199 8.49 -10.22 -36.43
N GLU A 200 9.05 -11.28 -35.86
CA GLU A 200 8.87 -11.90 -34.53
C GLU A 200 8.55 -10.98 -33.33
N PRO A 201 8.02 -11.56 -32.22
CA PRO A 201 7.51 -10.82 -31.07
C PRO A 201 8.68 -10.16 -30.32
N ASN A 202 8.99 -8.93 -30.72
CA ASN A 202 9.83 -8.05 -29.94
C ASN A 202 9.07 -7.69 -28.67
N THR A 203 9.60 -8.14 -27.53
CA THR A 203 9.73 -7.32 -26.33
C THR A 203 10.04 -5.91 -26.80
N SER A 204 9.03 -5.03 -26.83
CA SER A 204 9.22 -3.65 -27.22
C SER A 204 9.90 -2.94 -26.04
N ASP A 205 11.17 -3.30 -25.82
CA ASP A 205 12.22 -2.32 -25.63
C ASP A 205 11.91 -1.22 -26.64
N SER A 206 11.18 -0.19 -26.18
CA SER A 206 11.23 1.12 -26.78
C SER A 206 12.66 1.58 -26.57
N LYS A 207 13.56 1.02 -27.38
CA LYS A 207 14.94 1.40 -27.56
C LYS A 207 14.85 2.74 -28.25
N SER A 208 14.38 3.73 -27.48
CA SER A 208 14.47 5.14 -27.76
C SER A 208 15.90 5.32 -28.21
N SER A 209 16.07 5.51 -29.51
CA SER A 209 17.36 5.77 -30.12
C SER A 209 17.74 7.15 -29.63
N LEU A 210 18.25 7.17 -28.39
CA LEU A 210 18.67 8.36 -27.69
C LEU A 210 19.81 8.92 -28.51
N LYS A 211 19.48 9.92 -29.33
CA LYS A 211 20.47 10.73 -29.99
C LYS A 211 21.49 11.15 -28.92
N PRO A 212 22.80 10.97 -29.16
CA PRO A 212 23.81 11.34 -28.18
C PRO A 212 23.60 12.78 -27.72
N LEU A 213 23.57 13.02 -26.40
CA LEU A 213 23.44 14.38 -25.86
C LEU A 213 24.55 15.27 -26.39
N THR A 214 24.20 16.48 -26.81
CA THR A 214 25.18 17.51 -27.12
C THR A 214 25.96 17.90 -25.86
N GLU A 215 27.14 18.49 -26.01
CA GLU A 215 27.94 18.92 -24.86
C GLU A 215 27.21 19.96 -24.00
N GLU A 216 26.46 20.85 -24.64
CA GLU A 216 25.59 21.82 -23.97
C GLU A 216 24.49 21.13 -23.14
N GLN A 217 23.82 20.12 -23.70
CA GLN A 217 22.80 19.34 -23.00
C GLN A 217 23.38 18.59 -21.79
N LYS A 218 24.64 18.13 -21.85
CA LYS A 218 25.29 17.49 -20.70
C LYS A 218 25.51 18.48 -19.56
N VAL A 219 26.03 19.68 -19.86
CA VAL A 219 26.24 20.73 -18.86
C VAL A 219 24.92 21.15 -18.20
N VAL A 220 23.87 21.34 -19.01
CA VAL A 220 22.53 21.69 -18.50
C VAL A 220 21.96 20.56 -17.64
N LYS A 221 22.09 19.30 -18.07
CA LYS A 221 21.67 18.13 -17.31
C LYS A 221 22.36 18.07 -15.95
N GLU A 222 23.68 18.21 -15.89
CA GLU A 222 24.44 18.21 -14.64
C GLU A 222 23.99 19.33 -13.69
N GLN A 223 23.70 20.52 -14.22
CA GLN A 223 23.20 21.64 -13.43
C GLN A 223 21.80 21.39 -12.85
N ILE A 224 20.90 20.83 -13.66
CA ILE A 224 19.56 20.43 -13.19
C ILE A 224 19.70 19.36 -12.11
N GLN A 225 20.46 18.30 -12.36
CA GLN A 225 20.69 17.22 -11.39
C GLN A 225 21.26 17.76 -10.08
N LYS A 226 22.29 18.61 -10.13
CA LYS A 226 22.86 19.23 -8.92
C LYS A 226 21.82 20.01 -8.12
N THR A 227 20.98 20.79 -8.81
CA THR A 227 19.94 21.61 -8.16
C THR A 227 18.90 20.73 -7.46
N TYR A 228 18.38 19.73 -8.16
CA TYR A 228 17.31 18.89 -7.63
C TYR A 228 17.80 17.83 -6.66
N ASN A 229 19.01 17.29 -6.81
CA ASN A 229 19.63 16.43 -5.79
C ASN A 229 19.77 17.18 -4.46
N SER A 230 20.14 18.48 -4.51
CA SER A 230 20.19 19.30 -3.30
C SER A 230 18.80 19.50 -2.68
N LYS A 231 17.77 19.72 -3.50
CA LYS A 231 16.38 19.85 -3.02
C LYS A 231 15.85 18.54 -2.45
N LEU A 232 16.12 17.42 -3.11
CA LEU A 232 15.74 16.08 -2.67
C LEU A 232 16.41 15.74 -1.33
N GLY A 233 17.71 16.00 -1.20
CA GLY A 233 18.43 15.82 0.06
C GLY A 233 17.84 16.66 1.20
N ALA A 234 17.51 17.92 0.93
CA ALA A 234 16.88 18.80 1.92
C ALA A 234 15.47 18.31 2.31
N LEU A 235 14.65 17.93 1.33
CA LEU A 235 13.31 17.39 1.57
C LEU A 235 13.37 16.09 2.38
N LYS A 236 14.23 15.15 2.01
CA LYS A 236 14.45 13.92 2.77
C LYS A 236 14.83 14.20 4.21
N ALA A 237 15.78 15.11 4.43
CA ALA A 237 16.22 15.48 5.78
C ALA A 237 15.07 16.10 6.61
N ASP A 238 14.28 16.99 6.01
CA ASP A 238 13.12 17.61 6.67
C ASP A 238 12.05 16.57 7.01
N CYS A 239 11.71 15.68 6.09
CA CYS A 239 10.74 14.61 6.30
C CYS A 239 11.17 13.60 7.37
N VAL A 240 12.44 13.21 7.37
CA VAL A 240 13.03 12.37 8.42
C VAL A 240 12.99 13.09 9.77
N SER A 241 13.29 14.39 9.79
CA SER A 241 13.24 15.21 11.01
C SER A 241 11.83 15.28 11.58
N LYS A 242 10.83 15.66 10.76
CA LYS A 242 9.40 15.70 11.15
C LYS A 242 8.93 14.35 11.68
N SER A 243 9.27 13.26 11.00
CA SER A 243 8.95 11.90 11.43
C SER A 243 9.60 11.55 12.78
N THR A 244 10.87 11.93 12.97
CA THR A 244 11.60 11.70 14.23
C THR A 244 11.03 12.51 15.39
N ILE A 245 10.55 13.74 15.13
CA ILE A 245 9.86 14.57 16.14
C ILE A 245 8.55 13.90 16.56
N LEU A 246 7.68 13.54 15.60
CA LEU A 246 6.40 12.86 15.90
C LEU A 246 6.61 11.57 16.68
N LEU A 247 7.62 10.80 16.29
CA LEU A 247 8.00 9.57 16.98
C LEU A 247 8.48 9.88 18.40
N SER A 248 9.36 10.86 18.59
CA SER A 248 9.86 11.25 19.92
C SER A 248 8.74 11.72 20.85
N GLU A 249 7.76 12.45 20.32
CA GLU A 249 6.55 12.82 21.06
C GLU A 249 5.74 11.57 21.46
N LEU A 250 5.52 10.64 20.53
CA LEU A 250 4.85 9.36 20.82
C LEU A 250 5.59 8.57 21.91
N VAL A 251 6.92 8.47 21.80
CA VAL A 251 7.77 7.82 22.81
C VAL A 251 7.59 8.49 24.17
N SER A 252 7.58 9.82 24.21
CA SER A 252 7.44 10.60 25.44
C SER A 252 6.08 10.35 26.09
N ASP A 253 5.00 10.40 25.31
CA ASP A 253 3.64 10.14 25.77
C ASP A 253 3.47 8.72 26.31
N ILE A 254 4.01 7.73 25.60
CA ILE A 254 4.01 6.34 26.05
C ILE A 254 4.72 6.21 27.40
N LYS A 255 5.93 6.77 27.52
CA LYS A 255 6.72 6.71 28.77
C LYS A 255 6.00 7.42 29.92
N HIS A 256 5.44 8.59 29.67
CA HIS A 256 4.71 9.36 30.67
C HIS A 256 3.50 8.58 31.20
N ARG A 257 2.68 8.01 30.30
CA ARG A 257 1.53 7.18 30.68
C ARG A 257 1.95 5.94 31.45
N GLN A 258 2.99 5.25 31.00
CA GLN A 258 3.52 4.09 31.70
C GLN A 258 4.02 4.42 33.11
N ALA A 259 4.67 5.58 33.30
CA ALA A 259 5.13 6.05 34.61
C ALA A 259 3.97 6.33 35.57
N ASN A 260 2.81 6.74 35.04
CA ASN A 260 1.59 6.98 35.81
C ASN A 260 0.70 5.73 35.97
N GLY A 261 1.15 4.56 35.49
CA GLY A 261 0.37 3.31 35.56
C GLY A 261 -0.80 3.25 34.57
N GLU A 262 -0.88 4.18 33.61
CA GLU A 262 -1.88 4.16 32.56
C GLU A 262 -1.52 3.11 31.49
N LYS A 263 -2.54 2.41 30.97
CA LYS A 263 -2.37 1.49 29.84
C LYS A 263 -2.21 2.31 28.56
N VAL A 264 -1.21 1.97 27.76
CA VAL A 264 -1.07 2.47 26.39
C VAL A 264 -2.16 1.79 25.55
N SER A 265 -3.18 2.55 25.13
CA SER A 265 -4.25 2.03 24.28
C SER A 265 -3.90 2.16 22.81
N ILE A 266 -4.46 1.26 21.99
CA ILE A 266 -4.43 1.37 20.53
C ILE A 266 -5.12 2.67 20.09
N ASP A 267 -6.14 3.12 20.81
CA ASP A 267 -6.85 4.38 20.54
C ASP A 267 -5.92 5.60 20.56
N LEU A 268 -4.90 5.61 21.44
CA LEU A 268 -3.92 6.70 21.46
C LEU A 268 -3.15 6.75 20.13
N LEU A 269 -2.71 5.59 19.63
CA LEU A 269 -2.01 5.50 18.37
C LEU A 269 -2.92 5.89 17.20
N GLN A 270 -4.13 5.33 17.15
CA GLN A 270 -5.06 5.53 16.03
C GLN A 270 -5.67 6.93 15.98
N ASN A 271 -6.06 7.50 17.11
CA ASN A 271 -6.80 8.77 17.12
C ASN A 271 -5.89 9.98 17.28
N THR A 272 -4.71 9.83 17.90
CA THR A 272 -3.81 10.97 18.15
C THR A 272 -2.64 11.00 17.17
N TYR A 273 -1.95 9.89 16.98
CA TYR A 273 -0.68 9.88 16.25
C TYR A 273 -0.83 9.50 14.78
N LEU A 274 -1.68 8.54 14.44
CA LEU A 274 -1.88 8.10 13.06
C LEU A 274 -2.31 9.25 12.14
N PRO A 275 -3.27 10.14 12.49
CA PRO A 275 -3.64 11.25 11.62
C PRO A 275 -2.49 12.25 11.43
N ARG A 276 -1.66 12.45 12.47
CA ARG A 276 -0.48 13.33 12.41
C ARG A 276 0.63 12.75 11.53
N ILE A 277 0.86 11.44 11.64
CA ILE A 277 1.81 10.71 10.79
C ILE A 277 1.35 10.78 9.33
N VAL A 278 0.09 10.43 9.05
CA VAL A 278 -0.49 10.47 7.70
C VAL A 278 -0.45 11.89 7.13
N SER A 279 -0.76 12.91 7.93
CA SER A 279 -0.67 14.32 7.49
C SER A 279 0.77 14.75 7.20
N SER A 280 1.73 14.38 8.04
CA SER A 280 3.14 14.72 7.85
C SER A 280 3.72 14.02 6.61
N GLU A 281 3.41 12.73 6.44
CA GLU A 281 3.83 11.95 5.30
C GLU A 281 3.19 12.48 4.01
N GLY A 282 1.90 12.80 4.03
CA GLY A 282 1.19 13.37 2.90
C GLY A 282 1.75 14.73 2.46
N HIS A 283 2.24 15.55 3.40
CA HIS A 283 2.91 16.81 3.08
C HIS A 283 4.26 16.57 2.39
N CYS A 284 5.08 15.66 2.92
CA CYS A 284 6.34 15.24 2.30
C CYS A 284 6.15 14.70 0.88
N ASP A 285 5.15 13.83 0.70
CA ASP A 285 4.86 13.23 -0.60
C ASP A 285 4.40 14.28 -1.62
N ARG A 286 3.66 15.30 -1.18
CA ARG A 286 3.27 16.43 -2.04
C ARG A 286 4.47 17.26 -2.46
N GLU A 287 5.32 17.68 -1.52
CA GLU A 287 6.53 18.45 -1.84
C GLU A 287 7.48 17.67 -2.76
N PHE A 288 7.57 16.35 -2.58
CA PHE A 288 8.32 15.48 -3.46
C PHE A 288 7.72 15.44 -4.87
N SER A 289 6.40 15.25 -4.98
CA SER A 289 5.69 15.25 -6.26
C SER A 289 5.88 16.58 -7.02
N ASP A 290 5.69 17.71 -6.34
CA ASP A 290 5.84 19.05 -6.92
C ASP A 290 7.27 19.28 -7.43
N MET A 291 8.27 18.82 -6.65
CA MET A 291 9.67 18.86 -7.05
C MET A 291 9.94 17.99 -8.29
N LEU A 292 9.43 16.76 -8.32
CA LEU A 292 9.63 15.82 -9.42
C LEU A 292 8.97 16.33 -10.71
N GLU A 293 7.76 16.88 -10.61
CA GLU A 293 7.06 17.52 -11.73
C GLU A 293 7.86 18.68 -12.29
N SER A 294 8.32 19.60 -11.42
CA SER A 294 9.17 20.71 -11.83
C SER A 294 10.46 20.25 -12.53
N ALA A 295 11.04 19.13 -12.09
CA ALA A 295 12.21 18.54 -12.73
C ALA A 295 11.90 17.95 -14.11
N LYS A 296 10.77 17.23 -14.23
CA LYS A 296 10.28 16.66 -15.51
C LYS A 296 10.05 17.76 -16.54
N GLU A 297 9.43 18.87 -16.14
CA GLU A 297 9.23 20.04 -17.02
C GLU A 297 10.55 20.60 -17.54
N ARG A 298 11.56 20.76 -16.66
CA ARG A 298 12.89 21.22 -17.06
C ARG A 298 13.62 20.24 -17.96
N TYR A 299 13.58 18.95 -17.66
CA TYR A 299 14.15 17.93 -18.53
C TYR A 299 13.52 17.96 -19.92
N LYS A 300 12.19 18.06 -19.99
CA LYS A 300 11.45 18.12 -21.25
C LYS A 300 11.78 19.39 -22.05
N ALA A 301 11.90 20.55 -21.39
CA ALA A 301 12.26 21.81 -22.04
C ALA A 301 13.65 21.77 -22.71
N GLU A 302 14.59 21.02 -22.12
CA GLU A 302 15.97 20.88 -22.59
C GLU A 302 16.17 19.66 -23.52
N GLY A 303 15.09 18.94 -23.85
CA GLY A 303 15.14 17.73 -24.67
C GLY A 303 15.89 16.57 -24.02
N LEU A 304 15.89 16.51 -22.68
CA LEU A 304 16.52 15.45 -21.88
C LEU A 304 15.54 14.30 -21.60
N ASN A 305 16.08 13.11 -21.34
CA ASN A 305 15.29 11.92 -21.05
C ASN A 305 14.73 11.96 -19.61
N ILE A 306 13.40 12.01 -19.48
CA ILE A 306 12.71 12.06 -18.18
C ILE A 306 12.78 10.76 -17.38
N ASN A 307 13.05 9.61 -18.02
CA ASN A 307 13.10 8.30 -17.34
C ASN A 307 14.27 8.24 -16.34
N GLU A 308 15.27 9.10 -16.47
CA GLU A 308 16.36 9.20 -15.51
C GLU A 308 15.90 9.71 -14.14
N LEU A 309 14.71 10.31 -14.05
CA LEU A 309 14.13 10.81 -12.81
C LEU A 309 13.48 9.70 -11.96
N ASP A 310 13.29 8.49 -12.50
CA ASP A 310 12.73 7.35 -11.77
C ASP A 310 13.64 6.91 -10.62
N ALA A 311 14.95 7.15 -10.75
CA ALA A 311 15.92 6.93 -9.69
C ALA A 311 15.63 7.81 -8.46
N TRP A 312 15.13 9.04 -8.64
CA TRP A 312 14.79 9.93 -7.52
C TRP A 312 13.54 9.47 -6.79
N GLN A 313 12.54 8.94 -7.53
CA GLN A 313 11.37 8.31 -6.93
C GLN A 313 11.78 7.13 -6.05
N SER A 314 12.68 6.28 -6.57
CA SER A 314 13.22 5.14 -5.85
C SER A 314 13.98 5.58 -4.59
N GLU A 315 14.84 6.58 -4.71
CA GLU A 315 15.66 7.11 -3.59
C GLU A 315 14.82 7.79 -2.50
N TYR A 316 13.72 8.43 -2.87
CA TYR A 316 12.76 9.01 -1.93
C TYR A 316 11.98 7.91 -1.19
N ASN A 317 11.47 6.92 -1.94
CA ASN A 317 10.73 5.79 -1.37
C ASN A 317 11.59 4.96 -0.41
N GLU A 318 12.84 4.69 -0.77
CA GLU A 318 13.78 3.97 0.10
C GLU A 318 13.99 4.71 1.43
N ALA A 319 14.20 6.03 1.40
CA ALA A 319 14.38 6.83 2.61
C ALA A 319 13.13 6.85 3.50
N LYS A 320 11.95 6.86 2.87
CA LYS A 320 10.67 6.76 3.55
C LYS A 320 10.52 5.41 4.24
N GLU A 321 10.78 4.31 3.56
CA GLU A 321 10.74 2.95 4.12
C GLU A 321 11.75 2.76 5.27
N GLN A 322 12.97 3.29 5.12
CA GLN A 322 13.97 3.29 6.19
C GLN A 322 13.50 4.06 7.43
N THR A 323 12.80 5.18 7.22
CA THR A 323 12.24 5.98 8.33
C THR A 323 11.10 5.25 9.02
N GLN A 324 10.19 4.65 8.25
CA GLN A 324 9.06 3.88 8.77
C GLN A 324 9.53 2.64 9.54
N SER A 325 10.46 1.86 8.99
CA SER A 325 11.04 0.69 9.66
C SER A 325 11.75 1.07 10.96
N LYS A 326 12.54 2.15 10.97
CA LYS A 326 13.16 2.68 12.20
C LYS A 326 12.12 3.09 13.23
N ALA A 327 11.02 3.73 12.81
CA ALA A 327 9.93 4.11 13.69
C ALA A 327 9.25 2.90 14.32
N ILE A 328 8.93 1.89 13.51
CA ILE A 328 8.35 0.62 13.96
C ILE A 328 9.27 -0.05 14.99
N LEU A 329 10.58 -0.11 14.72
CA LEU A 329 11.54 -0.69 15.66
C LEU A 329 11.61 0.10 16.98
N GLN A 330 11.57 1.43 16.95
CA GLN A 330 11.57 2.23 18.18
C GLN A 330 10.29 2.05 19.00
N ILE A 331 9.13 2.04 18.33
CA ILE A 331 7.84 1.80 18.99
C ILE A 331 7.81 0.38 19.57
N SER A 332 8.20 -0.62 18.78
CA SER A 332 8.33 -2.01 19.23
C SER A 332 9.23 -2.07 20.46
N ASN A 333 10.43 -1.47 20.40
CA ASN A 333 11.36 -1.45 21.52
C ASN A 333 10.74 -0.83 22.77
N LEU A 334 9.95 0.23 22.68
CA LEU A 334 9.29 0.85 23.84
C LEU A 334 8.13 0.06 24.40
N LEU A 335 7.40 -0.64 23.53
CA LEU A 335 6.39 -1.58 23.97
C LEU A 335 7.07 -2.77 24.65
N THR A 336 8.35 -3.05 24.32
CA THR A 336 9.16 -4.18 24.82
C THR A 336 10.19 -3.89 25.92
N GLU A 337 10.58 -2.65 26.13
CA GLU A 337 11.53 -2.25 27.17
C GLU A 337 10.77 -2.18 28.50
N LYS A 338 10.48 -3.35 29.07
CA LYS A 338 10.11 -3.48 30.49
C LYS A 338 10.68 -4.75 31.12
#